data_AF-A0A8T4QJM6-F1
#
_entry.id   AF-A0A8T4QJM6-F1
#
_cell.length_a   1.000
_cell.length_b   1.000
_cell.length_c   1.000
_cell.angle_alpha   90.00
_cell.angle_beta   90.00
_cell.angle_gamma   90.00
#
_symmetry.space_group_name_H-M   'P 1'
#
loop_
_entity.id
_entity.type
_entity.pdbx_description
1 polymer ?
#
loop_
_entity_poly.entity_id
_entity_poly.type
_entity_poly.pdbx_seq_one_letter_code
_entity_poly.pdbx_strand_id
1 'polypeptide(L)'
;MDVERIQKINKLALDLMRQGLATSRDEAVTQAEKVFRRQEISEYDSFKETWQEVGKEQQPKESKEERSDVSLNPDEIKEILKQNADFMVKKIKEFQEKVMSLEKEMAELRTKVTYHRLPTVEEVKQQSQIQKEEKVSVEGNPRTPTEAASKSSHPRSGNFKAEDVSIEKFFYMGSK
;
A
#
# COMPACT_ATOMS: atom_id res chain seq x y z
N MET A 1 -9.59 -2.16 -15.96
CA MET A 1 -9.37 -3.45 -15.28
C MET A 1 -8.24 -3.24 -14.30
N ASP A 2 -8.54 -3.30 -13.01
CA ASP A 2 -7.53 -3.07 -11.98
C ASP A 2 -6.51 -4.20 -11.97
N VAL A 3 -5.25 -3.84 -11.67
CA VAL A 3 -4.12 -4.80 -11.68
C VAL A 3 -4.39 -5.98 -10.74
N GLU A 4 -5.00 -5.73 -9.58
CA GLU A 4 -5.38 -6.77 -8.62
C GLU A 4 -6.44 -7.72 -9.16
N ARG A 5 -7.41 -7.20 -9.92
CA ARG A 5 -8.48 -8.01 -10.53
C ARG A 5 -7.90 -8.95 -11.59
N ILE A 6 -6.99 -8.45 -12.42
CA ILE A 6 -6.29 -9.25 -13.43
C ILE A 6 -5.45 -10.35 -12.75
N GLN A 7 -4.76 -10.04 -11.64
CA GLN A 7 -4.00 -11.04 -10.88
C GLN A 7 -4.89 -12.14 -10.29
N LYS A 8 -6.05 -11.78 -9.74
CA LYS A 8 -7.02 -12.73 -9.20
C LYS A 8 -7.62 -13.62 -10.29
N ILE A 9 -7.97 -13.05 -11.44
CA ILE A 9 -8.43 -13.80 -12.61
C ILE A 9 -7.35 -14.77 -13.09
N ASN A 10 -6.09 -14.31 -13.18
CA ASN A 10 -4.98 -15.17 -13.60
C ASN A 10 -4.71 -16.31 -12.61
N LYS A 11 -4.81 -16.03 -11.30
CA LYS A 11 -4.67 -17.07 -10.26
C LYS A 11 -5.79 -18.11 -10.35
N LEU A 12 -7.03 -17.65 -10.47
CA LEU A 12 -8.19 -18.52 -10.60
C LEU A 12 -8.13 -19.32 -11.91
N ALA A 13 -7.72 -18.72 -13.02
CA ALA A 13 -7.54 -19.41 -14.30
C ALA A 13 -6.47 -20.52 -14.19
N LEU A 14 -5.36 -20.27 -13.50
CA LEU A 14 -4.35 -21.30 -13.23
C LEU A 14 -4.93 -22.44 -12.36
N ASP A 15 -5.73 -22.11 -11.36
CA ASP A 15 -6.36 -23.12 -10.50
C ASP A 15 -7.42 -23.95 -11.27
N LEU A 16 -8.20 -23.33 -12.16
CA LEU A 16 -9.16 -24.01 -13.05
C LEU A 16 -8.46 -24.97 -14.00
N MET A 17 -7.29 -24.59 -14.53
CA MET A 17 -6.45 -25.48 -15.35
C MET A 17 -5.89 -26.64 -14.53
N ARG A 18 -5.42 -26.39 -13.31
CA ARG A 18 -4.87 -27.42 -12.42
C ARG A 18 -5.92 -28.44 -11.98
N GLN A 19 -7.17 -28.01 -11.85
CA GLN A 19 -8.31 -28.87 -11.51
C GLN A 19 -8.92 -29.58 -12.72
N GLY A 20 -8.44 -29.29 -13.94
CA GLY A 20 -8.98 -29.88 -15.17
C GLY A 20 -10.38 -29.40 -15.55
N LEU A 21 -10.82 -28.26 -15.00
CA LEU A 21 -12.12 -27.65 -15.28
C LEU A 21 -12.14 -26.85 -16.59
N ALA A 22 -10.94 -26.51 -17.10
CA ALA A 22 -10.76 -25.82 -18.36
C ALA A 22 -9.65 -26.51 -19.18
N THR A 23 -9.88 -26.67 -20.48
CA THR A 23 -9.00 -27.42 -21.39
C THR A 23 -7.86 -26.56 -21.91
N SER A 24 -8.10 -25.25 -22.02
CA SER A 24 -7.14 -24.27 -22.52
C SER A 24 -7.02 -23.08 -21.58
N ARG A 25 -5.89 -22.37 -21.68
CA ARG A 25 -5.63 -21.16 -20.89
C ARG A 25 -6.67 -20.08 -21.16
N ASP A 26 -7.06 -19.91 -22.42
CA ASP A 26 -8.04 -18.89 -22.81
C ASP A 26 -9.44 -19.24 -22.27
N GLU A 27 -9.83 -20.51 -22.31
CA GLU A 27 -11.06 -20.99 -21.70
C GLU A 27 -11.07 -20.76 -20.18
N ALA A 28 -9.96 -21.06 -19.49
CA ALA A 28 -9.82 -20.85 -18.05
C ALA A 28 -9.93 -19.37 -17.66
N VAL A 29 -9.35 -18.47 -18.46
CA VAL A 29 -9.43 -17.02 -18.24
C VAL A 29 -10.88 -16.54 -18.44
N THR A 30 -11.57 -16.98 -19.49
CA THR A 30 -12.96 -16.58 -19.72
C THR A 30 -13.92 -17.11 -18.63
N GLN A 31 -13.70 -18.33 -18.13
CA GLN A 31 -14.46 -18.88 -17.02
C GLN A 31 -14.18 -18.13 -15.71
N ALA A 32 -12.91 -17.84 -15.41
CA ALA A 32 -12.52 -17.03 -14.25
C ALA A 32 -13.13 -15.62 -14.31
N GLU A 33 -13.11 -14.98 -15.48
CA GLU A 33 -13.76 -13.68 -15.68
C GLU A 33 -15.27 -13.70 -15.45
N LYS A 34 -15.96 -14.76 -15.89
CA LYS A 34 -17.41 -14.92 -15.65
C LYS A 34 -17.72 -15.05 -14.16
N VAL A 35 -16.89 -15.77 -13.41
CA VAL A 35 -17.06 -15.92 -11.95
C VAL A 35 -16.89 -14.58 -11.25
N PHE A 36 -15.83 -13.83 -11.56
CA PHE A 36 -15.60 -12.51 -10.97
C PHE A 36 -16.68 -11.49 -11.34
N ARG A 37 -17.15 -11.47 -12.60
CA ARG A 37 -18.28 -10.60 -12.99
C ARG A 37 -19.56 -10.94 -12.23
N ARG A 38 -19.86 -12.24 -12.05
CA ARG A 38 -21.05 -12.68 -11.32
C ARG A 38 -20.96 -12.33 -9.83
N GLN A 39 -19.78 -12.47 -9.24
CA GLN A 39 -19.54 -12.09 -7.85
C GLN A 39 -19.70 -10.59 -7.65
N GLU A 40 -19.18 -9.76 -8.56
CA GLU A 40 -19.36 -8.30 -8.50
C GLU A 40 -20.81 -7.86 -8.65
N ILE A 41 -21.58 -8.51 -9.52
CA ILE A 41 -23.01 -8.23 -9.66
C ILE A 41 -23.76 -8.64 -8.39
N SER A 42 -23.43 -9.79 -7.79
CA SER A 42 -24.03 -10.23 -6.53
C SER A 42 -23.66 -9.33 -5.35
N GLU A 43 -22.42 -8.85 -5.28
CA GLU A 43 -21.96 -7.90 -4.26
C GLU A 43 -22.61 -6.53 -4.47
N TYR A 44 -22.80 -6.09 -5.71
CA TYR A 44 -23.52 -4.86 -6.03
C TYR A 44 -25.02 -4.94 -5.72
N ASP A 45 -25.67 -6.08 -6.01
CA ASP A 45 -27.08 -6.31 -5.73
C ASP A 45 -27.33 -6.37 -4.22
N SER A 46 -26.49 -7.07 -3.45
CA SER A 46 -26.57 -7.10 -1.98
C SER A 46 -26.24 -5.74 -1.34
N PHE A 47 -25.30 -4.98 -1.90
CA PHE A 47 -25.03 -3.61 -1.46
C PHE A 47 -26.21 -2.67 -1.75
N LYS A 48 -26.83 -2.79 -2.93
CA LYS A 48 -28.02 -2.02 -3.32
C LYS A 48 -29.24 -2.40 -2.49
N GLU A 49 -29.40 -3.67 -2.15
CA GLU A 49 -30.45 -4.16 -1.26
C GLU A 49 -30.28 -3.59 0.14
N THR A 50 -29.06 -3.62 0.69
CA THR A 50 -28.73 -3.01 1.98
C THR A 50 -28.98 -1.49 1.97
N TRP A 51 -28.61 -0.79 0.90
CA TRP A 51 -28.88 0.64 0.74
C TRP A 51 -30.38 0.95 0.56
N GLN A 52 -31.12 0.10 -0.14
CA GLN A 52 -32.57 0.22 -0.24
C GLN A 52 -33.28 -0.11 1.07
N GLU A 53 -32.75 -1.01 1.89
CA GLU A 53 -33.33 -1.37 3.19
C GLU A 53 -33.15 -0.24 4.20
N VAL A 54 -31.94 0.34 4.27
CA VAL A 54 -31.67 1.55 5.07
C VAL A 54 -32.44 2.77 4.53
N GLY A 55 -32.64 2.86 3.21
CA GLY A 55 -33.46 3.89 2.58
C GLY A 55 -34.98 3.69 2.74
N LYS A 56 -35.46 2.45 2.90
CA LYS A 56 -36.88 2.10 3.11
C LYS A 56 -37.31 2.32 4.56
N GLU A 57 -36.42 2.28 5.54
CA GLU A 57 -36.71 2.77 6.89
C GLU A 57 -36.85 4.31 6.94
N GLN A 58 -36.42 5.03 5.89
CA GLN A 58 -36.48 6.49 5.82
C GLN A 58 -37.40 7.05 4.72
N GLN A 59 -38.07 6.20 3.93
CA GLN A 59 -39.13 6.66 3.03
C GLN A 59 -40.51 6.42 3.64
N PRO A 60 -41.28 7.50 3.92
CA PRO A 60 -42.64 7.36 4.42
C PRO A 60 -43.50 6.74 3.32
N LYS A 61 -44.12 5.60 3.63
CA LYS A 61 -45.26 5.12 2.85
C LYS A 61 -46.30 6.23 2.81
N GLU A 62 -46.77 6.57 1.62
CA GLU A 62 -47.88 7.49 1.40
C GLU A 62 -49.16 6.94 2.04
N SER A 63 -49.33 7.18 3.33
CA SER A 63 -50.61 7.17 4.02
C SER A 63 -51.02 8.62 4.24
N LYS A 64 -52.08 9.03 3.54
CA LYS A 64 -52.85 10.23 3.86
C LYS A 64 -53.30 10.17 5.32
N GLU A 65 -53.22 11.31 6.01
CA GLU A 65 -53.70 11.56 7.38
C GLU A 65 -52.85 10.81 8.43
N GLU A 66 -52.08 11.41 9.33
CA GLU A 66 -52.17 12.67 10.06
C GLU A 66 -50.75 13.22 10.25
N ARG A 67 -50.51 14.51 9.93
CA ARG A 67 -49.37 15.22 10.53
C ARG A 67 -49.75 15.48 11.98
N SER A 68 -49.47 14.54 12.88
CA SER A 68 -49.17 14.92 14.25
C SER A 68 -47.87 15.70 14.17
N ASP A 69 -48.00 17.02 14.16
CA ASP A 69 -46.91 17.92 14.51
C ASP A 69 -46.53 17.52 15.94
N VAL A 70 -45.58 16.58 16.07
CA VAL A 70 -45.01 16.20 17.35
C VAL A 70 -44.21 17.40 17.79
N SER A 71 -44.92 18.35 18.40
CA SER A 71 -44.34 19.50 19.08
C SER A 71 -43.64 18.95 20.31
N LEU A 72 -42.46 18.36 20.10
CA LEU A 72 -41.57 17.98 21.18
C LEU A 72 -41.32 19.25 22.00
N ASN A 73 -41.53 19.15 23.31
CA ASN A 73 -41.31 20.27 24.22
C ASN A 73 -39.87 20.78 23.99
N PRO A 74 -39.62 22.09 23.83
CA PRO A 74 -38.28 22.63 23.55
C PRO A 74 -37.19 22.12 24.52
N ASP A 75 -37.56 21.81 25.76
CA ASP A 75 -36.65 21.22 26.75
C ASP A 75 -36.22 19.79 26.41
N GLU A 76 -37.12 18.95 25.86
CA GLU A 76 -36.80 17.59 25.42
C GLU A 76 -35.91 17.62 24.17
N ILE A 77 -36.16 18.54 23.23
CA ILE A 77 -35.30 18.74 22.05
C ILE A 77 -33.89 19.13 22.48
N LYS A 78 -33.79 20.03 23.46
CA LYS A 78 -32.50 20.47 24.01
C LYS A 78 -31.77 19.32 24.71
N GLU A 79 -32.49 18.46 25.42
CA GLU A 79 -31.91 17.28 26.05
C GLU A 79 -31.43 16.26 25.02
N ILE A 80 -32.22 15.95 23.99
CA ILE A 80 -31.83 15.06 22.89
C ILE A 80 -30.59 15.60 22.17
N LEU A 81 -30.56 16.91 21.89
CA LEU A 81 -29.39 17.54 21.26
C LEU A 81 -28.15 17.47 22.15
N LYS A 82 -28.31 17.67 23.47
CA LYS A 82 -27.20 17.53 24.43
C LYS A 82 -26.69 16.10 24.49
N GLN A 83 -27.58 15.11 24.59
CA GLN A 83 -27.21 13.70 24.59
C GLN A 83 -26.51 13.28 23.29
N ASN A 84 -27.00 13.76 22.15
CA ASN A 84 -26.36 13.54 20.85
C ASN A 84 -24.98 14.21 20.77
N ALA A 85 -24.84 15.44 21.26
CA ALA A 85 -23.56 16.14 21.31
C ALA A 85 -22.55 15.40 22.22
N ASP A 86 -22.98 14.97 23.41
CA ASP A 86 -22.15 14.21 24.34
C ASP A 86 -21.73 12.85 23.74
N PHE A 87 -22.65 12.18 23.03
CA PHE A 87 -22.36 10.95 22.31
C PHE A 87 -21.33 11.18 21.20
N MET A 88 -21.49 12.23 20.39
CA MET A 88 -20.52 12.59 19.35
C MET A 88 -19.16 12.93 19.94
N VAL A 89 -19.10 13.74 21.00
CA VAL A 89 -17.84 14.05 21.70
C VAL A 89 -17.17 12.79 22.23
N LYS A 90 -17.94 11.86 22.81
CA LYS A 90 -17.43 10.57 23.26
C LYS A 90 -16.86 9.76 22.10
N LYS A 91 -17.57 9.69 20.96
CA LYS A 91 -17.11 8.97 19.77
C LYS A 91 -15.87 9.60 19.15
N ILE A 92 -15.76 10.92 19.16
CA ILE A 92 -14.56 11.64 18.70
C ILE A 92 -13.37 11.32 19.61
N LYS A 93 -13.56 11.26 20.94
CA LYS A 93 -12.50 10.85 21.87
C LYS A 93 -12.06 9.40 21.65
N GLU A 94 -13.01 8.47 21.56
CA GLU A 94 -12.73 7.06 21.26
C GLU A 94 -11.98 6.91 19.92
N PHE A 95 -12.35 7.72 18.92
CA PHE A 95 -11.67 7.73 17.63
C PHE A 95 -10.24 8.29 17.74
N GLN A 96 -10.06 9.41 18.45
CA GLN A 96 -8.74 10.01 18.69
C GLN A 96 -7.81 9.03 19.42
N GLU A 97 -8.30 8.31 20.43
CA GLU A 97 -7.53 7.29 21.13
C GLU A 97 -7.07 6.16 20.20
N LYS A 98 -7.96 5.69 19.31
CA LYS A 98 -7.61 4.68 18.30
C LYS A 98 -6.61 5.18 17.26
N VAL A 99 -6.71 6.45 16.85
CA VAL A 99 -5.74 7.06 15.93
C VAL A 99 -4.38 7.16 16.61
N MET A 100 -4.33 7.60 17.87
CA MET A 100 -3.08 7.67 18.64
C MET A 100 -2.45 6.28 18.85
N SER A 101 -3.24 5.24 19.10
CA SER A 101 -2.70 3.87 19.20
C SER A 101 -2.13 3.39 17.87
N LEU A 102 -2.81 3.66 16.76
CA LEU A 102 -2.34 3.30 15.42
C LEU A 102 -1.07 4.06 15.04
N GLU A 103 -0.98 5.36 15.36
CA GLU A 103 0.24 6.15 15.17
C GLU A 103 1.43 5.57 15.95
N LYS A 104 1.19 5.14 17.19
CA LYS A 104 2.20 4.47 18.01
C LYS A 104 2.66 3.15 17.38
N GLU A 105 1.72 2.30 16.97
CA GLU A 105 2.03 1.03 16.30
C GLU A 105 2.81 1.24 14.98
N MET A 106 2.45 2.27 14.20
CA MET A 106 3.17 2.65 13.00
C MET A 106 4.58 3.17 13.31
N ALA A 107 4.77 3.92 14.39
CA ALA A 107 6.10 4.35 14.84
C ALA A 107 6.96 3.16 15.30
N GLU A 108 6.37 2.19 16.00
CA GLU A 108 7.03 0.94 16.38
C GLU A 108 7.39 0.08 15.16
N LEU A 109 6.51 0.03 14.15
CA LEU A 109 6.79 -0.70 12.92
C LEU A 109 7.90 -0.01 12.11
N ARG A 110 7.87 1.32 11.99
CA ARG A 110 8.94 2.09 11.34
C ARG A 110 10.28 1.88 12.00
N THR A 111 10.32 1.86 13.34
CA THR A 111 11.57 1.57 14.06
C THR A 111 12.04 0.14 13.80
N LYS A 112 11.17 -0.87 13.90
CA LYS A 112 11.51 -2.27 13.58
C LYS A 112 12.05 -2.43 12.15
N VAL A 113 11.39 -1.84 11.16
CA VAL A 113 11.84 -1.86 9.75
C VAL A 113 13.19 -1.16 9.59
N THR A 114 13.40 -0.04 10.28
CA THR A 114 14.69 0.67 10.25
C THR A 114 15.80 -0.18 10.86
N TYR A 115 15.54 -0.84 11.99
CA TYR A 115 16.50 -1.76 12.62
C TYR A 115 16.82 -2.98 11.75
N HIS A 116 15.85 -3.54 11.03
CA HIS A 116 16.09 -4.65 10.10
C HIS A 116 16.78 -4.23 8.79
N ARG A 117 16.77 -2.93 8.47
CA ARG A 117 17.48 -2.38 7.30
C ARG A 117 18.93 -2.01 7.61
N LEU A 118 19.32 -1.97 8.88
CA LEU A 118 20.73 -1.85 9.24
C LEU A 118 21.41 -3.18 8.85
N PRO A 119 22.42 -3.16 7.95
CA PRO A 119 23.12 -4.37 7.59
C PRO A 119 23.76 -4.96 8.84
N THR A 120 23.44 -6.22 9.11
CA THR A 120 24.04 -6.95 10.23
C THR A 120 25.54 -7.09 9.94
N VAL A 121 26.40 -6.98 10.95
CA VAL A 121 27.88 -7.01 10.79
C VAL A 121 28.37 -8.25 10.03
N GLU A 122 27.59 -9.33 10.00
CA GLU A 122 27.87 -10.54 9.22
C GLU A 122 27.70 -10.35 7.70
N GLU A 123 26.74 -9.53 7.25
CA GLU A 123 26.48 -9.27 5.82
C GLU A 123 27.57 -8.39 5.20
N VAL A 124 28.12 -7.46 5.99
CA VAL A 124 29.26 -6.60 5.59
C VAL A 124 30.54 -7.43 5.40
N LYS A 125 30.72 -8.50 6.18
CA LYS A 125 31.86 -9.42 6.02
C LYS A 125 31.70 -10.32 4.79
N GLN A 126 30.49 -10.80 4.49
CA GLN A 126 30.25 -11.62 3.29
C GLN A 126 30.43 -10.84 1.98
N GLN A 127 30.00 -9.58 1.91
CA GLN A 127 30.22 -8.74 0.71
C GLN A 127 31.71 -8.39 0.49
N SER A 128 32.53 -8.42 1.53
CA SER A 128 33.98 -8.18 1.42
C SER A 128 34.76 -9.41 0.94
N GLN A 129 34.17 -10.60 0.97
CA GLN A 129 34.81 -11.84 0.50
C GLN A 129 34.46 -12.20 -0.96
N ILE A 130 33.30 -11.77 -1.47
CA ILE A 130 32.85 -12.13 -2.83
C ILE A 130 33.63 -11.38 -3.94
N GLN A 131 34.34 -10.28 -3.64
CA GLN A 131 35.09 -9.53 -4.67
C GLN A 131 36.52 -10.06 -4.94
N LYS A 132 36.95 -11.18 -4.35
CA LYS A 132 38.35 -11.66 -4.50
C LYS A 132 38.56 -12.91 -5.36
N GLU A 133 37.50 -13.57 -5.82
CA GLU A 133 37.61 -14.80 -6.62
C GLU A 133 36.74 -14.74 -7.88
N GLU A 134 37.08 -13.88 -8.84
CA GLU A 134 36.72 -14.17 -10.23
C GLU A 134 37.64 -13.41 -11.19
N LYS A 135 38.83 -13.99 -11.41
CA LYS A 135 39.59 -13.76 -12.63
C LYS A 135 39.99 -15.11 -13.23
N VAL A 136 39.68 -15.22 -14.52
CA VAL A 136 40.19 -16.14 -15.56
C VAL A 136 39.41 -17.45 -15.77
N SER A 137 38.56 -17.50 -16.82
CA SER A 137 38.90 -18.17 -18.08
C SER A 137 37.94 -17.80 -19.22
N VAL A 138 38.46 -17.84 -20.44
CA VAL A 138 37.98 -17.35 -21.73
C VAL A 138 37.29 -18.47 -22.51
N GLU A 139 36.16 -18.23 -23.18
CA GLU A 139 35.92 -18.69 -24.58
C GLU A 139 34.61 -18.11 -25.17
N GLY A 140 34.66 -17.55 -26.39
CA GLY A 140 33.50 -17.46 -27.31
C GLY A 140 32.88 -16.08 -27.62
N ASN A 141 33.53 -15.30 -28.50
CA ASN A 141 33.07 -14.07 -29.19
C ASN A 141 31.88 -14.35 -30.17
N PRO A 142 31.26 -13.39 -30.94
CA PRO A 142 31.36 -11.92 -30.93
C PRO A 142 30.01 -11.15 -31.11
N ARG A 143 29.98 -9.84 -30.79
CA ARG A 143 29.43 -8.81 -31.71
C ARG A 143 29.83 -7.37 -31.32
N THR A 144 30.77 -6.88 -32.15
CA THR A 144 31.04 -5.51 -32.62
C THR A 144 31.41 -4.39 -31.63
N PRO A 145 32.58 -3.74 -31.84
CA PRO A 145 33.05 -2.58 -31.08
C PRO A 145 32.60 -1.26 -31.74
N THR A 146 32.24 -0.27 -30.92
CA THR A 146 32.21 1.13 -31.36
C THR A 146 32.86 1.98 -30.27
N GLU A 147 34.13 2.28 -30.56
CA GLU A 147 34.74 3.60 -30.51
C GLU A 147 34.61 4.43 -29.22
N ALA A 148 35.78 4.62 -28.62
CA ALA A 148 36.16 5.58 -27.59
C ALA A 148 35.31 6.87 -27.55
N ALA A 149 34.41 6.95 -26.57
CA ALA A 149 33.89 8.23 -26.11
C ALA A 149 34.81 8.76 -25.00
N SER A 150 35.32 9.96 -25.27
CA SER A 150 36.16 10.81 -24.44
C SER A 150 35.83 10.73 -22.95
N LYS A 151 36.91 10.70 -22.14
CA LYS A 151 36.87 10.94 -20.69
C LYS A 151 36.32 12.35 -20.44
N SER A 152 35.00 12.51 -20.44
CA SER A 152 34.37 13.66 -19.84
C SER A 152 34.70 13.58 -18.34
N SER A 153 35.62 14.44 -17.90
CA SER A 153 35.95 14.59 -16.50
C SER A 153 34.68 15.14 -15.83
N HIS A 154 33.88 14.24 -15.25
CA HIS A 154 32.76 14.64 -14.42
C HIS A 154 33.38 15.38 -13.21
N PRO A 155 32.86 16.56 -12.80
CA PRO A 155 33.44 17.32 -11.67
C PRO A 155 33.46 16.53 -10.35
N ARG A 156 32.72 15.41 -10.28
CA ARG A 156 32.72 14.44 -9.17
C ARG A 156 33.63 13.22 -9.37
N SER A 157 34.18 13.01 -10.57
CA SER A 157 35.09 11.90 -10.88
C SER A 157 36.45 12.44 -11.35
N GLY A 158 37.19 13.02 -10.41
CA GLY A 158 38.63 13.25 -10.54
C GLY A 158 39.41 12.14 -9.82
N ASN A 159 40.71 12.04 -10.08
CA ASN A 159 41.62 11.13 -9.36
C ASN A 159 41.93 11.66 -7.94
N PHE A 160 40.91 11.81 -7.09
CA PHE A 160 41.09 12.27 -5.71
C PHE A 160 41.76 11.19 -4.87
N LYS A 161 42.80 11.57 -4.14
CA LYS A 161 43.42 10.68 -3.15
C LYS A 161 42.65 10.75 -1.84
N ALA A 162 42.77 9.71 -1.02
CA ALA A 162 42.11 9.67 0.29
C ALA A 162 42.52 10.87 1.18
N GLU A 163 43.73 11.42 0.99
CA GLU A 163 44.18 12.62 1.70
C GLU A 163 43.41 13.89 1.29
N ASP A 164 42.81 13.95 0.10
CA ASP A 164 42.10 15.13 -0.43
C ASP A 164 40.66 15.24 0.10
N VAL A 165 40.06 14.11 0.47
CA VAL A 165 38.66 14.01 0.98
C VAL A 165 38.63 13.74 2.49
N SER A 166 39.78 13.89 3.17
CA SER A 166 39.90 13.63 4.61
C SER A 166 39.00 14.56 5.44
N ILE A 167 38.12 13.95 6.22
CA ILE A 167 37.14 14.63 7.09
C ILE A 167 37.84 15.50 8.15
N GLU A 168 39.06 15.15 8.55
CA GLU A 168 39.88 15.90 9.52
C GLU A 168 40.21 17.34 9.05
N LYS A 169 40.34 17.57 7.73
CA LYS A 169 40.53 18.92 7.18
C LYS A 169 39.31 19.83 7.39
N PHE A 170 38.10 19.27 7.50
CA PHE A 170 36.88 20.05 7.75
C PHE A 170 36.78 20.55 9.21
N PHE A 171 37.26 19.76 10.17
CA PHE A 171 37.20 20.11 11.59
C PHE A 171 38.25 21.15 12.01
N TYR A 172 39.34 21.28 11.26
CA TYR A 172 40.41 22.25 11.54
C TYR A 172 40.22 23.63 10.91
N MET A 173 39.26 23.81 9.99
CA MET A 173 38.95 25.13 9.42
C MET A 173 37.92 25.93 10.22
N GLY A 174 37.32 25.35 11.26
CA GLY A 174 36.34 26.01 12.13
C GLY A 174 36.91 26.67 13.40
N SER A 175 38.23 26.62 13.61
CA SER A 175 38.92 27.25 14.74
C SER A 175 39.81 28.41 14.29
N LYS A 176 39.19 29.45 13.73
CA LYS A 176 39.80 30.78 13.66
C LYS A 176 38.76 31.89 13.73
#